data_AF-A0A1X7T4L0-F1
#
_entry.id   AF-A0A1X7T4L0-F1
#
_cell.length_a   1.000
_cell.length_b   1.000
_cell.length_c   1.000
_cell.angle_alpha   90.00
_cell.angle_beta   90.00
_cell.angle_gamma   90.00
#
_symmetry.space_group_name_H-M   'P 1'
#
loop_
_entity.id
_entity.type
_entity.pdbx_description
1 polymer ?
#
loop_
_entity_poly.entity_id
_entity_poly.type
_entity_poly.pdbx_seq_one_letter_code
_entity_poly.pdbx_strand_id
1 'polypeptide(L)'
;LHSLNVVGHLLLYSQGRDVIGAVLQKINNNGINNVSSLIQHLIELLLNWPQSNLKKMSCDSHVSLDPTVVLRNLFGELASRNNLCSSLLCQDNVMDVILSHLNSSTKSKVVNVSLVDIINNSLAVLASTDNGKCYLLKASPKRKESVADTIAQFVVKSLQSGHAHNSSNSQLVYSCLLVCRQLYSTCDGVLSLLPYDLHLHIVKAIQSVGVAGGVANSDDTLKTKLIDNLLNFAGTPKGIELLEGSGLIGECINHMRRRYQLKLQVSQCEKFGYGYMVSEVASTSTGITHLINSGNCRGKTPIIMY
;
A
#
# COMPACT_ATOMS: atom_id res chain seq x y z
N LEU A 1 -8.75 -25.50 -6.44
CA LEU A 1 -9.49 -24.28 -6.05
C LEU A 1 -10.46 -24.52 -4.89
N HIS A 2 -11.40 -25.47 -4.99
CA HIS A 2 -12.39 -25.72 -3.92
C HIS A 2 -11.76 -25.99 -2.54
N SER A 3 -10.72 -26.83 -2.47
CA SER A 3 -10.02 -27.10 -1.20
C SER A 3 -9.40 -25.83 -0.61
N LEU A 4 -8.83 -24.97 -1.46
CA LEU A 4 -8.26 -23.69 -1.03
C LEU A 4 -9.33 -22.74 -0.51
N ASN A 5 -10.49 -22.71 -1.16
CA ASN A 5 -11.63 -21.93 -0.70
C ASN A 5 -12.13 -22.42 0.66
N VAL A 6 -12.27 -23.74 0.86
CA VAL A 6 -12.66 -24.33 2.14
C VAL A 6 -11.65 -24.01 3.24
N VAL A 7 -10.36 -24.22 2.99
CA VAL A 7 -9.29 -23.88 3.93
C VAL A 7 -9.31 -22.39 4.24
N GLY A 8 -9.46 -21.53 3.23
CA GLY A 8 -9.57 -20.08 3.39
C GLY A 8 -10.72 -19.69 4.32
N HIS A 9 -11.92 -20.24 4.11
CA HIS A 9 -13.07 -19.97 4.98
C HIS A 9 -12.83 -20.46 6.41
N LEU A 10 -12.25 -21.64 6.60
CA LEU A 10 -11.92 -22.17 7.94
C LEU A 10 -10.92 -21.27 8.67
N LEU A 11 -9.94 -20.69 7.98
CA LEU A 11 -8.95 -19.79 8.58
C LEU A 11 -9.60 -18.52 9.18
N LEU A 12 -10.75 -18.09 8.66
CA LEU A 12 -11.48 -16.92 9.14
C LEU A 12 -12.09 -17.11 10.54
N TYR A 13 -12.34 -18.36 10.95
CA TYR A 13 -13.02 -18.68 12.22
C TYR A 13 -12.05 -19.34 13.20
N SER A 14 -12.15 -19.01 14.50
CA SER A 14 -11.29 -19.58 15.54
C SER A 14 -11.35 -21.11 15.58
N GLN A 15 -12.56 -21.67 15.64
CA GLN A 15 -12.77 -23.12 15.63
C GLN A 15 -12.25 -23.78 14.35
N GLY A 16 -12.34 -23.10 13.20
CA GLY A 16 -11.79 -23.59 11.94
C GLY A 16 -10.26 -23.66 11.98
N ARG A 17 -9.61 -22.69 12.62
CA ARG A 17 -8.15 -22.73 12.86
C ARG A 17 -7.74 -23.83 13.83
N ASP A 18 -8.54 -24.11 14.84
CA ASP A 18 -8.28 -25.22 15.77
C ASP A 18 -8.32 -26.57 15.06
N VAL A 19 -9.33 -26.78 14.19
CA VAL A 19 -9.45 -27.97 13.34
C VAL A 19 -8.27 -28.08 12.39
N ILE A 20 -7.92 -27.00 11.68
CA ILE A 20 -6.76 -26.99 10.78
C ILE A 20 -5.49 -27.31 11.57
N GLY A 21 -5.28 -26.69 12.73
CA GLY A 21 -4.12 -26.92 13.58
C GLY A 21 -3.99 -28.40 13.98
N ALA A 22 -5.07 -29.02 14.43
CA ALA A 22 -5.09 -30.44 14.79
C ALA A 22 -4.79 -31.35 13.59
N VAL A 23 -5.30 -31.01 12.39
CA VAL A 23 -5.01 -31.75 11.15
C VAL A 23 -3.53 -31.61 10.75
N LEU A 24 -2.98 -30.40 10.78
CA LEU A 24 -1.59 -30.14 10.43
C LEU A 24 -0.61 -30.85 11.38
N GLN A 25 -0.92 -30.90 12.68
CA GLN A 25 -0.11 -31.64 13.66
C GLN A 25 -0.08 -33.14 13.39
N LYS A 26 -1.20 -33.73 12.90
CA LYS A 26 -1.27 -35.16 12.56
C LYS A 26 -0.55 -35.50 11.26
N ILE A 27 -0.69 -34.65 10.26
CA ILE A 27 -0.06 -34.85 8.95
C ILE A 27 1.45 -34.62 9.04
N ASN A 28 1.86 -33.57 9.77
CA ASN A 28 3.26 -33.13 9.97
C ASN A 28 4.14 -33.31 8.72
N ASN A 29 3.69 -32.77 7.60
CA ASN A 29 4.34 -32.95 6.30
C ASN A 29 5.12 -31.69 5.93
N ASN A 30 6.36 -31.85 5.48
CA ASN A 30 7.20 -30.79 4.92
C ASN A 30 7.31 -29.52 5.79
N GLY A 31 7.29 -29.65 7.12
CA GLY A 31 7.42 -28.51 8.03
C GLY A 31 6.13 -27.68 8.22
N ILE A 32 5.00 -28.08 7.61
CA ILE A 32 3.70 -27.45 7.82
C ILE A 32 3.00 -28.14 9.00
N ASN A 33 3.29 -27.69 10.21
CA ASN A 33 2.77 -28.31 11.44
C ASN A 33 1.82 -27.41 12.25
N ASN A 34 1.64 -26.15 11.83
CA ASN A 34 0.75 -25.20 12.49
C ASN A 34 0.19 -24.16 11.51
N VAL A 35 -0.81 -23.38 11.96
CA VAL A 35 -1.49 -22.40 11.11
C VAL A 35 -0.55 -21.31 10.59
N SER A 36 0.43 -20.86 11.37
CA SER A 36 1.45 -19.88 10.93
C SER A 36 2.28 -20.40 9.76
N SER A 37 2.76 -21.65 9.86
CA SER A 37 3.50 -22.31 8.78
C SER A 37 2.64 -22.49 7.53
N LEU A 38 1.33 -22.76 7.69
CA LEU A 38 0.40 -22.83 6.56
C LEU A 38 0.26 -21.46 5.86
N ILE A 39 0.10 -20.37 6.62
CA ILE A 39 0.00 -19.01 6.05
C ILE A 39 1.26 -18.66 5.23
N GLN A 40 2.46 -18.96 5.74
CA GLN A 40 3.71 -18.79 4.99
C GLN A 40 3.68 -19.54 3.66
N HIS A 41 3.31 -20.83 3.69
CA HIS A 41 3.27 -21.65 2.48
C HIS A 41 2.21 -21.16 1.48
N LEU A 42 1.07 -20.63 1.95
CA LEU A 42 0.07 -20.02 1.06
C LEU A 42 0.58 -18.73 0.41
N ILE A 43 1.37 -17.93 1.12
CA ILE A 43 2.03 -16.74 0.57
C ILE A 43 3.10 -17.15 -0.46
N GLU A 44 3.95 -18.13 -0.14
CA GLU A 44 4.94 -18.65 -1.07
C GLU A 44 4.30 -19.25 -2.31
N LEU A 45 3.19 -19.98 -2.16
CA LEU A 45 2.43 -20.52 -3.28
C LEU A 45 1.90 -19.41 -4.18
N LEU A 46 1.38 -18.32 -3.60
CA LEU A 46 0.90 -17.16 -4.34
C LEU A 46 2.05 -16.47 -5.09
N LEU A 47 3.18 -16.25 -4.42
CA LEU A 47 4.35 -15.57 -4.96
C LEU A 47 5.03 -16.38 -6.08
N ASN A 48 5.04 -17.71 -5.98
CA ASN A 48 5.63 -18.59 -6.97
C ASN A 48 4.65 -19.07 -8.05
N TRP A 49 3.41 -18.58 -8.03
CA TRP A 49 2.41 -19.00 -9.01
C TRP A 49 2.84 -18.61 -10.45
N PRO A 50 2.85 -19.56 -11.41
CA PRO A 50 3.38 -19.30 -12.75
C PRO A 50 2.60 -18.19 -13.48
N GLN A 51 3.29 -17.09 -13.79
CA GLN A 51 2.73 -15.91 -14.47
C GLN A 51 2.20 -16.24 -15.89
N SER A 52 2.70 -17.29 -16.54
CA SER A 52 2.20 -17.79 -17.82
C SER A 52 0.75 -18.28 -17.76
N ASN A 53 0.30 -18.72 -16.58
CA ASN A 53 -1.08 -19.18 -16.36
C ASN A 53 -2.04 -17.99 -16.22
N LEU A 54 -1.55 -16.82 -15.81
CA LEU A 54 -2.34 -15.59 -15.71
C LEU A 54 -2.67 -15.00 -17.09
N LYS A 55 -1.74 -15.10 -18.06
CA LYS A 55 -1.94 -14.57 -19.43
C LYS A 55 -2.87 -15.41 -20.31
N LYS A 56 -2.93 -16.74 -20.12
CA LYS A 56 -3.79 -17.63 -20.90
C LYS A 56 -5.29 -17.46 -20.60
N MET A 57 -5.64 -16.84 -19.48
CA MET A 57 -7.02 -16.72 -18.99
C MET A 57 -7.71 -15.38 -19.32
N SER A 58 -7.02 -14.45 -19.98
CA SER A 58 -7.63 -13.18 -20.44
C SER A 58 -8.48 -13.32 -21.71
N CYS A 59 -8.51 -14.51 -22.33
CA CYS A 59 -9.14 -14.74 -23.63
C CYS A 59 -10.53 -15.41 -23.56
N ASP A 60 -10.91 -16.01 -22.42
CA ASP A 60 -12.17 -16.74 -22.28
C ASP A 60 -13.11 -16.09 -21.26
N SER A 61 -14.33 -15.79 -21.69
CA SER A 61 -15.40 -15.09 -20.96
C SER A 61 -16.10 -15.93 -19.87
N HIS A 62 -15.50 -17.05 -19.45
CA HIS A 62 -16.01 -17.87 -18.37
C HIS A 62 -15.25 -17.59 -17.07
N VAL A 63 -15.99 -17.41 -15.96
CA VAL A 63 -15.50 -17.10 -14.61
C VAL A 63 -14.19 -17.83 -14.32
N SER A 64 -13.09 -17.08 -14.38
CA SER A 64 -11.73 -17.57 -14.24
C SER A 64 -11.53 -18.18 -12.84
N LEU A 65 -11.32 -19.49 -12.79
CA LEU A 65 -11.00 -20.26 -11.57
C LEU A 65 -9.53 -20.07 -11.18
N ASP A 66 -9.14 -18.84 -10.83
CA ASP A 66 -7.76 -18.47 -10.49
C ASP A 66 -7.48 -18.58 -8.97
N PRO A 67 -6.57 -19.48 -8.53
CA PRO A 67 -6.16 -19.58 -7.13
C PRO A 67 -5.59 -18.29 -6.55
N THR A 68 -4.97 -17.43 -7.39
CA THR A 68 -4.39 -16.18 -6.92
C THR A 68 -5.45 -15.20 -6.45
N VAL A 69 -6.63 -15.19 -7.09
CA VAL A 69 -7.79 -14.38 -6.69
C VAL A 69 -8.31 -14.81 -5.33
N VAL A 70 -8.43 -16.13 -5.10
CA VAL A 70 -8.89 -16.67 -3.80
C VAL A 70 -7.92 -16.32 -2.69
N LEU A 71 -6.60 -16.47 -2.92
CA LEU A 71 -5.57 -16.13 -1.94
C LEU A 71 -5.52 -14.63 -1.66
N ARG A 72 -5.59 -13.80 -2.70
CA ARG A 72 -5.62 -12.34 -2.56
C ARG A 72 -6.81 -11.89 -1.71
N ASN A 73 -8.00 -12.40 -2.00
CA ASN A 73 -9.21 -12.07 -1.24
C ASN A 73 -9.09 -12.55 0.21
N LEU A 74 -8.60 -13.78 0.42
CA LEU A 74 -8.33 -14.32 1.76
C LEU A 74 -7.38 -13.40 2.55
N PHE A 75 -6.23 -13.02 1.98
CA PHE A 75 -5.28 -12.19 2.70
C PHE A 75 -5.80 -10.78 2.98
N GLY A 76 -6.64 -10.22 2.11
CA GLY A 76 -7.35 -8.97 2.39
C GLY A 76 -8.36 -9.09 3.52
N GLU A 77 -9.12 -10.20 3.58
CA GLU A 77 -10.02 -10.47 4.71
C GLU A 77 -9.26 -10.70 6.03
N LEU A 78 -8.13 -11.40 5.99
CA LEU A 78 -7.28 -11.59 7.16
C LEU A 78 -6.67 -10.27 7.64
N ALA A 79 -6.24 -9.41 6.71
CA ALA A 79 -5.64 -8.11 7.02
C ALA A 79 -6.64 -7.11 7.60
N SER A 80 -7.89 -7.12 7.12
CA SER A 80 -8.93 -6.17 7.55
C SER A 80 -9.54 -6.47 8.93
N ARG A 81 -9.34 -7.68 9.46
CA ARG A 81 -9.90 -8.09 10.77
C ARG A 81 -8.83 -8.09 11.86
N ASN A 82 -8.89 -7.13 12.79
CA ASN A 82 -7.86 -6.89 13.82
C ASN A 82 -7.39 -8.15 14.57
N ASN A 83 -8.31 -9.04 14.97
CA ASN A 83 -7.99 -10.28 15.67
C ASN A 83 -7.27 -11.30 14.78
N LEU A 84 -7.65 -11.42 13.51
CA LEU A 84 -7.03 -12.33 12.55
C LEU A 84 -5.68 -11.82 12.09
N CYS A 85 -5.61 -10.54 11.73
CA CYS A 85 -4.39 -9.84 11.37
C CYS A 85 -3.31 -10.08 12.44
N SER A 86 -3.64 -9.80 13.71
CA SER A 86 -2.68 -9.89 14.82
C SER A 86 -2.22 -11.33 15.06
N SER A 87 -3.12 -12.31 14.90
CA SER A 87 -2.83 -13.72 15.18
C SER A 87 -2.22 -14.48 14.01
N LEU A 88 -2.36 -14.02 12.76
CA LEU A 88 -1.97 -14.77 11.56
C LEU A 88 -0.99 -14.04 10.64
N LEU A 89 -1.17 -12.72 10.42
CA LEU A 89 -0.36 -11.97 9.45
C LEU A 89 0.76 -11.16 10.12
N CYS A 90 0.51 -10.61 11.30
CA CYS A 90 1.47 -9.86 12.11
C CYS A 90 2.43 -10.81 12.85
N GLN A 91 3.13 -11.63 12.07
CA GLN A 91 4.11 -12.58 12.55
C GLN A 91 5.41 -12.44 11.77
N ASP A 92 6.55 -12.55 12.46
CA ASP A 92 7.84 -12.25 11.85
C ASP A 92 8.13 -13.15 10.65
N ASN A 93 7.92 -14.46 10.82
CA ASN A 93 8.13 -15.48 9.79
C ASN A 93 7.25 -15.27 8.55
N VAL A 94 6.00 -14.84 8.73
CA VAL A 94 5.08 -14.50 7.62
C VAL A 94 5.59 -13.27 6.86
N MET A 95 6.01 -12.24 7.59
CA MET A 95 6.49 -11.00 6.99
C MET A 95 7.86 -11.16 6.32
N ASP A 96 8.73 -12.01 6.84
CA ASP A 96 10.05 -12.30 6.27
C ASP A 96 9.93 -12.91 4.86
N VAL A 97 8.90 -13.71 4.60
CA VAL A 97 8.61 -14.24 3.25
C VAL A 97 8.29 -13.08 2.29
N ILE A 98 7.44 -12.14 2.68
CA ILE A 98 7.06 -11.01 1.82
C ILE A 98 8.27 -10.09 1.58
N LEU A 99 9.00 -9.75 2.65
CA LEU A 99 10.15 -8.85 2.61
C LEU A 99 11.33 -9.43 1.83
N SER A 100 11.57 -10.73 1.92
CA SER A 100 12.62 -11.39 1.12
C SER A 100 12.32 -11.29 -0.38
N HIS A 101 11.06 -11.48 -0.79
CA HIS A 101 10.65 -11.29 -2.18
C HIS A 101 10.74 -9.82 -2.62
N LEU A 102 10.36 -8.88 -1.76
CA LEU A 102 10.52 -7.44 -2.01
C LEU A 102 11.99 -7.06 -2.25
N ASN A 103 12.88 -7.51 -1.36
CA ASN A 103 14.31 -7.26 -1.48
C ASN A 103 14.95 -7.94 -2.71
N SER A 104 14.47 -9.12 -3.10
CA SER A 104 14.93 -9.77 -4.33
C SER A 104 14.47 -9.04 -5.60
N SER A 105 13.32 -8.35 -5.53
CA SER A 105 12.72 -7.66 -6.67
C SER A 105 13.54 -6.48 -7.16
N THR A 106 14.40 -5.88 -6.32
CA THR A 106 15.31 -4.80 -6.75
C THR A 106 16.34 -5.27 -7.79
N LYS A 107 16.60 -6.58 -7.86
CA LYS A 107 17.53 -7.19 -8.83
C LYS A 107 16.82 -7.78 -10.05
N SER A 108 15.50 -7.97 -9.97
CA SER A 108 14.70 -8.59 -11.02
C SER A 108 14.24 -7.57 -12.06
N LYS A 109 14.29 -7.96 -13.34
CA LYS A 109 13.71 -7.19 -14.45
C LYS A 109 12.20 -7.41 -14.60
N VAL A 110 11.66 -8.48 -14.01
CA VAL A 110 10.24 -8.87 -14.14
C VAL A 110 9.54 -8.68 -12.81
N VAL A 111 8.39 -8.01 -12.85
CA VAL A 111 7.53 -7.83 -11.67
C VAL A 111 6.82 -9.12 -11.34
N ASN A 112 6.85 -9.46 -10.06
CA ASN A 112 5.94 -10.44 -9.51
C ASN A 112 4.58 -9.78 -9.24
N VAL A 113 3.60 -10.00 -10.14
CA VAL A 113 2.24 -9.45 -9.99
C VAL A 113 1.58 -9.92 -8.69
N SER A 114 1.88 -11.15 -8.25
CA SER A 114 1.39 -11.68 -6.98
C SER A 114 1.94 -10.91 -5.78
N LEU A 115 3.20 -10.45 -5.84
CA LEU A 115 3.78 -9.60 -4.79
C LEU A 115 3.08 -8.24 -4.72
N VAL A 116 2.79 -7.65 -5.89
CA VAL A 116 2.00 -6.40 -6.00
C VAL A 116 0.62 -6.59 -5.35
N ASP A 117 -0.05 -7.70 -5.65
CA ASP A 117 -1.37 -8.02 -5.08
C ASP A 117 -1.32 -8.23 -3.56
N ILE A 118 -0.31 -8.93 -3.04
CA ILE A 118 -0.13 -9.11 -1.59
C ILE A 118 0.08 -7.77 -0.90
N ILE A 119 0.94 -6.91 -1.44
CA ILE A 119 1.23 -5.60 -0.84
C ILE A 119 -0.02 -4.73 -0.84
N ASN A 120 -0.76 -4.68 -1.95
CA ASN A 120 -1.96 -3.85 -2.05
C ASN A 120 -3.13 -4.35 -1.20
N ASN A 121 -3.39 -5.65 -1.18
CA ASN A 121 -4.57 -6.20 -0.51
C ASN A 121 -4.31 -6.58 0.94
N SER A 122 -3.04 -6.78 1.33
CA SER A 122 -2.68 -7.23 2.68
C SER A 122 -1.90 -6.16 3.41
N LEU A 123 -0.72 -5.78 2.95
CA LEU A 123 0.14 -4.84 3.70
C LEU A 123 -0.46 -3.43 3.79
N ALA A 124 -1.07 -2.92 2.71
CA ALA A 124 -1.71 -1.61 2.74
C ALA A 124 -2.93 -1.60 3.68
N VAL A 125 -3.71 -2.69 3.69
CA VAL A 125 -4.84 -2.86 4.62
C VAL A 125 -4.35 -2.99 6.06
N LEU A 126 -3.29 -3.77 6.32
CA LEU A 126 -2.67 -3.84 7.64
C LEU A 126 -2.22 -2.45 8.11
N ALA A 127 -1.56 -1.70 7.23
CA ALA A 127 -1.10 -0.36 7.52
C ALA A 127 -2.24 0.66 7.72
N SER A 128 -3.49 0.36 7.39
CA SER A 128 -4.64 1.21 7.70
C SER A 128 -5.29 0.90 9.06
N THR A 129 -5.09 -0.31 9.59
CA THR A 129 -5.56 -0.74 10.93
C THR A 129 -4.61 -0.34 12.06
N ASP A 130 -5.13 -0.16 13.27
CA ASP A 130 -4.30 0.26 14.42
C ASP A 130 -3.29 -0.85 14.82
N ASN A 131 -3.74 -2.11 14.92
CA ASN A 131 -2.85 -3.24 15.26
C ASN A 131 -1.78 -3.48 14.19
N GLY A 132 -2.16 -3.39 12.91
CA GLY A 132 -1.23 -3.56 11.80
C GLY A 132 -0.20 -2.43 11.78
N LYS A 133 -0.60 -1.16 11.97
CA LYS A 133 0.34 -0.04 12.11
C LYS A 133 1.34 -0.25 13.24
N CYS A 134 0.85 -0.56 14.44
CA CYS A 134 1.71 -0.82 15.60
C CYS A 134 2.73 -1.94 15.32
N TYR A 135 2.31 -3.00 14.64
CA TYR A 135 3.20 -4.08 14.25
C TYR A 135 4.22 -3.66 13.19
N LEU A 136 3.77 -2.99 12.12
CA LEU A 136 4.62 -2.62 10.97
C LEU A 136 5.72 -1.62 11.35
N LEU A 137 5.42 -0.69 12.26
CA LEU A 137 6.35 0.34 12.74
C LEU A 137 7.32 -0.18 13.81
N LYS A 138 7.00 -1.31 14.45
CA LYS A 138 7.83 -1.86 15.53
C LYS A 138 8.94 -2.74 14.96
N ALA A 139 10.18 -2.46 15.37
CA ALA A 139 11.29 -3.39 15.13
C ALA A 139 11.05 -4.70 15.90
N SER A 140 11.30 -5.84 15.24
CA SER A 140 11.22 -7.14 15.89
C SER A 140 12.52 -7.46 16.62
N PRO A 141 12.52 -8.21 17.73
CA PRO A 141 13.76 -8.75 18.29
C PRO A 141 14.61 -9.54 17.28
N LYS A 142 13.98 -10.12 16.25
CA LYS A 142 14.63 -10.89 15.18
C LYS A 142 15.06 -10.03 13.98
N ARG A 143 14.51 -8.82 13.83
CA ARG A 143 14.83 -7.90 12.73
C ARG A 143 15.27 -6.54 13.27
N LYS A 144 16.49 -6.14 12.94
CA LYS A 144 17.03 -4.82 13.31
C LYS A 144 16.16 -3.66 12.83
N GLU A 145 15.52 -3.84 11.67
CA GLU A 145 14.63 -2.88 11.05
C GLU A 145 13.18 -3.34 11.17
N SER A 146 12.25 -2.38 11.29
CA SER A 146 10.82 -2.66 11.20
C SER A 146 10.42 -3.03 9.77
N VAL A 147 9.20 -3.54 9.61
CA VAL A 147 8.66 -3.81 8.27
C VAL A 147 8.52 -2.51 7.47
N ALA A 148 8.10 -1.43 8.15
CA ALA A 148 7.98 -0.10 7.57
C ALA A 148 9.34 0.43 7.07
N ASP A 149 10.42 0.23 7.84
CA ASP A 149 11.78 0.63 7.46
C ASP A 149 12.23 -0.04 6.17
N THR A 150 12.06 -1.36 6.06
CA THR A 150 12.42 -2.11 4.84
C THR A 150 11.62 -1.62 3.62
N ILE A 151 10.32 -1.37 3.78
CA ILE A 151 9.46 -0.86 2.70
C ILE A 151 9.88 0.55 2.29
N ALA A 152 10.13 1.44 3.25
CA ALA A 152 10.56 2.81 2.99
C ALA A 152 11.91 2.85 2.27
N GLN A 153 12.88 2.04 2.71
CA GLN A 153 14.16 1.90 2.02
C GLN A 153 14.00 1.41 0.58
N PHE A 154 13.13 0.41 0.36
CA PHE A 154 12.84 -0.08 -0.99
C PHE A 154 12.28 1.02 -1.89
N VAL A 155 11.32 1.80 -1.38
CA VAL A 155 10.73 2.94 -2.09
C VAL A 155 11.80 3.98 -2.42
N VAL A 156 12.58 4.44 -1.44
CA VAL A 156 13.63 5.45 -1.63
C VAL A 156 14.62 4.99 -2.71
N LYS A 157 15.15 3.77 -2.58
CA LYS A 157 16.10 3.20 -3.56
C LYS A 157 15.49 3.17 -4.97
N SER A 158 14.22 2.79 -5.08
CA SER A 158 13.51 2.69 -6.36
C SER A 158 13.18 4.06 -6.99
N LEU A 159 12.83 5.06 -6.19
CA LEU A 159 12.62 6.44 -6.65
C LEU A 159 13.93 7.08 -7.12
N GLN A 160 15.02 6.93 -6.36
CA GLN A 160 16.33 7.49 -6.69
C GLN A 160 16.93 6.92 -7.98
N SER A 161 16.70 5.64 -8.24
CA SER A 161 17.24 4.95 -9.42
C SER A 161 16.36 5.10 -10.68
N GLY A 162 15.30 5.92 -10.62
CA GLY A 162 14.41 6.18 -11.75
C GLY A 162 13.45 5.02 -12.10
N HIS A 163 13.40 3.95 -11.31
CA HIS A 163 12.54 2.79 -11.55
C HIS A 163 11.04 3.12 -11.48
N ALA A 164 10.67 4.25 -10.85
CA ALA A 164 9.30 4.75 -10.82
C ALA A 164 8.75 5.16 -12.20
N HIS A 165 9.65 5.51 -13.13
CA HIS A 165 9.30 6.09 -14.43
C HIS A 165 9.51 5.11 -15.59
N ASN A 166 10.43 4.15 -15.45
CA ASN A 166 10.92 3.38 -16.61
C ASN A 166 11.09 1.88 -16.35
N SER A 167 10.24 1.27 -15.53
CA SER A 167 10.37 -0.16 -15.28
C SER A 167 9.04 -0.87 -15.12
N SER A 168 9.07 -2.16 -15.45
CA SER A 168 8.08 -3.14 -15.02
C SER A 168 7.73 -2.91 -13.54
N ASN A 169 8.74 -2.64 -12.68
CA ASN A 169 8.61 -2.51 -11.22
C ASN A 169 7.85 -1.27 -10.73
N SER A 170 7.45 -0.33 -11.59
CA SER A 170 6.69 0.86 -11.20
C SER A 170 5.45 0.54 -10.34
N GLN A 171 4.69 -0.50 -10.71
CA GLN A 171 3.52 -0.95 -9.94
C GLN A 171 3.88 -1.39 -8.51
N LEU A 172 5.01 -2.07 -8.34
CA LEU A 172 5.50 -2.51 -7.04
C LEU A 172 5.90 -1.32 -6.16
N VAL A 173 6.57 -0.33 -6.74
CA VAL A 173 6.92 0.93 -6.04
C VAL A 173 5.66 1.65 -5.58
N TYR A 174 4.65 1.79 -6.43
CA TYR A 174 3.36 2.42 -6.07
C TYR A 174 2.62 1.64 -4.98
N SER A 175 2.70 0.31 -5.00
CA SER A 175 2.08 -0.53 -3.96
C SER A 175 2.78 -0.35 -2.61
N CYS A 176 4.11 -0.24 -2.60
CA CYS A 176 4.87 0.07 -1.39
C CYS A 176 4.60 1.49 -0.88
N LEU A 177 4.49 2.47 -1.79
CA LEU A 177 4.07 3.83 -1.46
C LEU A 177 2.68 3.85 -0.83
N LEU A 178 1.74 3.03 -1.31
CA LEU A 178 0.42 2.90 -0.70
C LEU A 178 0.50 2.41 0.75
N VAL A 179 1.44 1.52 1.10
CA VAL A 179 1.69 1.12 2.49
C VAL A 179 2.22 2.31 3.30
N CYS A 180 3.28 2.97 2.83
CA CYS A 180 3.85 4.14 3.50
C CYS A 180 2.79 5.22 3.73
N ARG A 181 1.92 5.44 2.74
CA ARG A 181 0.79 6.36 2.77
C ARG A 181 -0.15 6.11 3.94
N GLN A 182 -0.48 4.86 4.22
CA GLN A 182 -1.32 4.57 5.37
C GLN A 182 -0.60 4.84 6.70
N LEU A 183 0.73 4.69 6.74
CA LEU A 183 1.53 4.97 7.93
C LEU A 183 1.66 6.47 8.20
N TYR A 184 2.08 7.28 7.22
CA TYR A 184 2.25 8.73 7.40
C TYR A 184 0.93 9.51 7.46
N SER A 185 -0.22 8.83 7.42
CA SER A 185 -1.52 9.39 7.85
C SER A 185 -1.67 9.49 9.38
N THR A 186 -0.67 9.05 10.14
CA THR A 186 -0.65 9.07 11.61
C THR A 186 0.64 9.69 12.13
N CYS A 187 0.60 10.29 13.32
CA CYS A 187 1.78 10.94 13.90
C CYS A 187 2.94 9.95 14.10
N ASP A 188 2.68 8.78 14.67
CA ASP A 188 3.70 7.75 14.88
C ASP A 188 4.34 7.29 13.57
N GLY A 189 3.53 7.10 12.52
CA GLY A 189 4.04 6.72 11.21
C GLY A 189 4.85 7.83 10.54
N VAL A 190 4.43 9.10 10.63
CA VAL A 190 5.23 10.23 10.12
C VAL A 190 6.57 10.31 10.82
N LEU A 191 6.60 10.22 12.16
CA LEU A 191 7.83 10.30 12.94
C LEU A 191 8.76 9.11 12.65
N SER A 192 8.21 7.90 12.54
CA SER A 192 8.99 6.69 12.24
C SER A 192 9.58 6.73 10.83
N LEU A 193 8.84 7.28 9.85
CA LEU A 193 9.29 7.35 8.46
C LEU A 193 10.06 8.62 8.11
N LEU A 194 10.16 9.58 9.04
CA LEU A 194 10.86 10.85 8.85
C LEU A 194 12.30 10.68 8.35
N PRO A 195 13.13 9.74 8.86
CA PRO A 195 14.51 9.57 8.43
C PRO A 195 14.69 9.21 6.94
N TYR A 196 13.61 8.79 6.26
CA TYR A 196 13.65 8.37 4.86
C TYR A 196 13.32 9.50 3.88
N ASP A 197 12.90 10.68 4.35
CA ASP A 197 12.60 11.86 3.52
C ASP A 197 11.71 11.54 2.30
N LEU A 198 10.71 10.66 2.50
CA LEU A 198 9.87 10.15 1.41
C LEU A 198 9.21 11.29 0.62
N HIS A 199 8.76 12.34 1.29
CA HIS A 199 8.19 13.54 0.67
C HIS A 199 9.15 14.19 -0.35
N LEU A 200 10.44 14.35 -0.01
CA LEU A 200 11.44 14.91 -0.93
C LEU A 200 11.76 13.98 -2.10
N HIS A 201 11.80 12.67 -1.86
CA HIS A 201 12.03 11.70 -2.94
C HIS A 201 10.85 11.64 -3.92
N ILE A 202 9.62 11.75 -3.42
CA ILE A 202 8.41 11.84 -4.26
C ILE A 202 8.44 13.13 -5.09
N VAL A 203 8.81 14.27 -4.50
CA VAL A 203 8.93 15.57 -5.23
C VAL A 203 9.94 15.47 -6.37
N LYS A 204 11.13 14.92 -6.10
CA LYS A 204 12.17 14.72 -7.12
C LYS A 204 11.65 13.83 -8.26
N ALA A 205 10.93 12.76 -7.92
CA ALA A 205 10.30 11.89 -8.91
C ALA A 205 9.26 12.65 -9.76
N ILE A 206 8.37 13.43 -9.14
CA ILE A 206 7.37 14.28 -9.84
C ILE A 206 8.05 15.24 -10.81
N GLN A 207 9.10 15.93 -10.36
CA GLN A 207 9.84 16.89 -11.19
C GLN A 207 10.51 16.20 -12.38
N SER A 208 11.00 14.97 -12.21
CA SER A 208 11.62 14.21 -13.30
C SER A 208 10.63 13.76 -14.38
N VAL A 209 9.34 13.58 -14.04
CA VAL A 209 8.28 13.28 -15.04
C VAL A 209 8.12 14.42 -16.05
N GLY A 210 8.25 15.68 -15.61
CA GLY A 210 8.05 16.85 -16.48
C GLY A 210 9.19 17.14 -17.46
N VAL A 211 10.37 16.54 -17.26
CA VAL A 211 11.58 16.80 -18.07
C VAL A 211 11.76 15.77 -19.20
N ALA A 212 11.23 14.56 -19.03
CA ALA A 212 11.21 13.56 -20.09
C ALA A 212 10.05 13.86 -21.04
N GLY A 213 10.31 14.48 -22.20
CA GLY A 213 9.30 14.88 -23.21
C GLY A 213 8.58 13.71 -23.91
N GLY A 214 7.92 12.84 -23.14
CA GLY A 214 7.16 11.68 -23.57
C GLY A 214 5.64 11.90 -23.58
N VAL A 215 4.92 10.94 -24.15
CA VAL A 215 3.50 11.01 -24.51
C VAL A 215 2.61 11.41 -23.32
N ALA A 216 1.94 12.57 -23.45
CA ALA A 216 1.21 13.30 -22.42
C ALA A 216 0.20 12.53 -21.54
N ASN A 217 -0.27 11.33 -21.94
CA ASN A 217 -1.30 10.60 -21.20
C ASN A 217 -0.76 9.63 -20.12
N SER A 218 0.41 8.99 -20.35
CA SER A 218 1.00 8.05 -19.39
C SER A 218 1.68 8.80 -18.24
N ASP A 219 2.39 9.88 -18.59
CA ASP A 219 3.15 10.69 -17.65
C ASP A 219 2.23 11.47 -16.69
N ASP A 220 1.06 11.92 -17.17
CA ASP A 220 0.04 12.58 -16.32
C ASP A 220 -0.56 11.61 -15.28
N THR A 221 -0.72 10.33 -15.64
CA THR A 221 -1.23 9.29 -14.72
C THR A 221 -0.21 8.96 -13.62
N LEU A 222 1.08 8.90 -13.96
CA LEU A 222 2.15 8.65 -12.99
C LEU A 222 2.33 9.84 -12.04
N LYS A 223 2.39 11.06 -12.60
CA LYS A 223 2.45 12.30 -11.81
C LYS A 223 1.28 12.39 -10.84
N THR A 224 0.07 12.08 -11.31
CA THR A 224 -1.14 12.03 -10.49
C THR A 224 -1.00 11.07 -9.30
N LYS A 225 -0.50 9.84 -9.51
CA LYS A 225 -0.29 8.87 -8.42
C LYS A 225 0.72 9.36 -7.39
N LEU A 226 1.79 10.01 -7.82
CA LEU A 226 2.80 10.56 -6.92
C LEU A 226 2.25 11.75 -6.12
N ILE A 227 1.49 12.65 -6.75
CA ILE A 227 0.80 13.76 -6.08
C ILE A 227 -0.23 13.21 -5.08
N ASP A 228 -0.99 12.19 -5.43
CA ASP A 228 -1.92 11.53 -4.51
C ASP A 228 -1.19 11.00 -3.27
N ASN A 229 -0.03 10.35 -3.44
CA ASN A 229 0.77 9.91 -2.29
C ASN A 229 1.26 11.11 -1.46
N LEU A 230 1.80 12.14 -2.09
CA LEU A 230 2.32 13.32 -1.40
C LEU A 230 1.23 14.06 -0.59
N LEU A 231 0.03 14.20 -1.14
CA LEU A 231 -1.10 14.85 -0.48
C LEU A 231 -1.49 14.17 0.84
N ASN A 232 -1.20 12.88 1.03
CA ASN A 232 -1.58 12.18 2.26
C ASN A 232 -0.70 12.52 3.47
N PHE A 233 0.41 13.21 3.28
CA PHE A 233 1.12 13.85 4.39
C PHE A 233 0.24 14.91 5.08
N ALA A 234 -0.74 15.50 4.37
CA ALA A 234 -1.70 16.42 4.97
C ALA A 234 -2.64 15.76 6.00
N GLY A 235 -2.52 14.45 6.26
CA GLY A 235 -3.27 13.77 7.31
C GLY A 235 -2.80 14.06 8.74
N THR A 236 -1.70 14.79 8.93
CA THR A 236 -1.19 15.18 10.25
C THR A 236 -0.55 16.57 10.22
N PRO A 237 -0.50 17.31 11.33
CA PRO A 237 0.16 18.62 11.38
C PRO A 237 1.63 18.58 10.93
N LYS A 238 2.40 17.58 11.39
CA LYS A 238 3.81 17.44 10.96
C LYS A 238 3.92 17.11 9.47
N GLY A 239 3.02 16.30 8.94
CA GLY A 239 3.03 16.00 7.51
C GLY A 239 2.63 17.21 6.65
N ILE A 240 1.75 18.10 7.13
CA ILE A 240 1.48 19.39 6.44
C ILE A 240 2.75 20.24 6.38
N GLU A 241 3.50 20.34 7.48
CA GLU A 241 4.78 21.06 7.50
C GLU A 241 5.76 20.50 6.45
N LEU A 242 5.88 19.17 6.35
CA LEU A 242 6.70 18.50 5.32
C LEU A 242 6.17 18.76 3.90
N LEU A 243 4.85 18.81 3.72
CA LEU A 243 4.21 19.11 2.46
C LEU A 243 4.43 20.57 2.03
N GLU A 244 4.36 21.53 2.94
CA GLU A 244 4.71 22.92 2.68
C GLU A 244 6.20 23.06 2.30
N GLY A 245 7.08 22.42 3.07
CA GLY A 245 8.52 22.38 2.81
C GLY A 245 8.88 21.70 1.48
N SER A 246 7.99 20.88 0.93
CA SER A 246 8.16 20.23 -0.37
C SER A 246 8.02 21.18 -1.56
N GLY A 247 7.37 22.34 -1.38
CA GLY A 247 7.06 23.30 -2.43
C GLY A 247 5.94 22.88 -3.41
N LEU A 248 5.35 21.69 -3.26
CA LEU A 248 4.30 21.17 -4.15
C LEU A 248 2.88 21.27 -3.58
N ILE A 249 2.68 22.00 -2.49
CA ILE A 249 1.35 22.15 -1.85
C ILE A 249 0.29 22.70 -2.82
N GLY A 250 0.64 23.64 -3.69
CA GLY A 250 -0.25 24.18 -4.72
C GLY A 250 -0.69 23.12 -5.75
N GLU A 251 0.21 22.25 -6.18
CA GLU A 251 -0.13 21.14 -7.08
C GLU A 251 -1.05 20.12 -6.38
N CYS A 252 -0.77 19.82 -5.11
CA CYS A 252 -1.59 18.92 -4.31
C CYS A 252 -3.02 19.47 -4.10
N ILE A 253 -3.17 20.77 -3.85
CA ILE A 253 -4.47 21.44 -3.71
C ILE A 253 -5.24 21.44 -5.03
N ASN A 254 -4.58 21.75 -6.15
CA ASN A 254 -5.20 21.73 -7.47
C ASN A 254 -5.69 20.33 -7.84
N HIS A 255 -4.88 19.31 -7.52
CA HIS A 255 -5.22 17.90 -7.73
C HIS A 255 -6.42 17.47 -6.87
N MET A 256 -6.38 17.79 -5.58
CA MET A 256 -7.48 17.54 -4.65
C MET A 256 -8.81 18.15 -5.15
N ARG A 257 -8.77 19.40 -5.60
CA ARG A 257 -9.94 20.09 -6.20
C ARG A 257 -10.46 19.36 -7.44
N ARG A 258 -9.56 18.96 -8.35
CA ARG A 258 -9.94 18.22 -9.57
C ARG A 258 -10.62 16.90 -9.24
N ARG A 259 -10.09 16.13 -8.28
CA ARG A 259 -10.70 14.87 -7.84
C ARG A 259 -12.08 15.09 -7.21
N TYR A 260 -12.23 16.14 -6.41
CA TYR A 260 -13.51 16.51 -5.82
C TYR A 260 -14.57 16.86 -6.88
N GLN A 261 -14.21 17.68 -7.87
CA GLN A 261 -15.10 18.04 -8.98
C GLN A 261 -15.55 16.81 -9.79
N LEU A 262 -14.65 15.84 -9.97
CA LEU A 262 -14.92 14.59 -10.67
C LEU A 262 -15.61 13.52 -9.80
N LYS A 263 -15.91 13.80 -8.53
CA LYS A 263 -16.50 12.86 -7.56
C LYS A 263 -15.76 11.51 -7.50
N LEU A 264 -14.44 11.52 -7.65
CA LEU A 264 -13.66 10.30 -7.64
C LEU A 264 -13.66 9.70 -6.24
N GLN A 265 -14.04 8.43 -6.13
CA GLN A 265 -14.04 7.70 -4.86
C GLN A 265 -12.61 7.57 -4.32
N VAL A 266 -12.51 7.58 -2.99
CA VAL A 266 -11.29 7.31 -2.23
C VAL A 266 -11.05 5.80 -2.12
N SER A 267 -9.80 5.38 -1.98
CA SER A 267 -9.46 3.96 -1.81
C SER A 267 -10.08 3.38 -0.53
N GLN A 268 -10.34 2.07 -0.50
CA GLN A 268 -10.85 1.35 0.68
C GLN A 268 -9.96 1.49 1.91
N CYS A 269 -8.67 1.77 1.74
CA CYS A 269 -7.72 1.96 2.83
C CYS A 269 -7.74 3.39 3.39
N GLU A 270 -8.36 4.36 2.70
CA GLU A 270 -8.34 5.76 3.13
C GLU A 270 -9.33 6.00 4.27
N LYS A 271 -8.79 6.24 5.47
CA LYS A 271 -9.59 6.51 6.67
C LYS A 271 -10.30 7.87 6.62
N PHE A 272 -9.73 8.84 5.89
CA PHE A 272 -10.27 10.19 5.77
C PHE A 272 -10.37 10.59 4.30
N GLY A 273 -11.53 11.13 3.92
CA GLY A 273 -11.75 11.68 2.59
C GLY A 273 -11.00 13.00 2.38
N TYR A 274 -10.92 13.45 1.14
CA TYR A 274 -10.25 14.71 0.78
C TYR A 274 -10.79 15.93 1.56
N GLY A 275 -12.03 15.93 2.03
CA GLY A 275 -12.56 17.02 2.88
C GLY A 275 -11.76 17.24 4.17
N TYR A 276 -11.30 16.15 4.82
CA TYR A 276 -10.42 16.25 5.98
C TYR A 276 -9.08 16.89 5.60
N MET A 277 -8.46 16.44 4.50
CA MET A 277 -7.20 17.01 4.01
C MET A 277 -7.34 18.49 3.61
N VAL A 278 -8.47 18.90 3.04
CA VAL A 278 -8.75 20.33 2.77
C VAL A 278 -8.77 21.12 4.08
N SER A 279 -9.40 20.58 5.13
CA SER A 279 -9.51 21.24 6.43
C SER A 279 -8.14 21.42 7.09
N GLU A 280 -7.34 20.36 7.07
CA GLU A 280 -5.96 20.38 7.54
C GLU A 280 -5.12 21.39 6.76
N VAL A 281 -5.16 21.37 5.42
CA VAL A 281 -4.44 22.35 4.59
C VAL A 281 -4.92 23.78 4.88
N ALA A 282 -6.23 24.00 5.03
CA ALA A 282 -6.81 25.31 5.34
C ALA A 282 -6.43 25.85 6.72
N SER A 283 -5.96 25.00 7.63
CA SER A 283 -5.45 25.41 8.95
C SER A 283 -4.11 26.16 8.89
N THR A 284 -3.44 26.13 7.73
CA THR A 284 -2.15 26.82 7.51
C THR A 284 -2.31 28.06 6.64
N SER A 285 -1.47 29.07 6.87
CA SER A 285 -1.48 30.32 6.09
C SER A 285 -1.12 30.11 4.62
N THR A 286 -0.18 29.22 4.33
CA THR A 286 0.23 28.88 2.96
C THR A 286 -0.89 28.10 2.26
N GLY A 287 -1.44 27.09 2.94
CA GLY A 287 -2.53 26.27 2.43
C GLY A 287 -3.79 27.09 2.11
N ILE A 288 -4.24 27.97 3.02
CA ILE A 288 -5.41 28.83 2.76
C ILE A 288 -5.18 29.79 1.60
N THR A 289 -3.97 30.34 1.46
CA THR A 289 -3.60 31.22 0.33
C THR A 289 -3.71 30.47 -1.00
N HIS A 290 -3.19 29.25 -1.08
CA HIS A 290 -3.33 28.41 -2.27
C HIS A 290 -4.78 27.96 -2.52
N LEU A 291 -5.59 27.71 -1.48
CA LEU A 291 -7.01 27.42 -1.62
C LEU A 291 -7.81 28.61 -2.18
N ILE A 292 -7.52 29.83 -1.71
CA ILE A 292 -8.13 31.05 -2.23
C ILE A 292 -7.75 31.25 -3.70
N ASN A 293 -6.46 31.11 -4.03
CA ASN A 293 -5.94 31.31 -5.39
C ASN A 293 -6.40 30.22 -6.38
N SER A 294 -6.64 29.00 -5.91
CA SER A 294 -7.20 27.90 -6.72
C SER A 294 -8.72 28.00 -6.92
N GLY A 295 -9.38 29.02 -6.35
CA GLY A 295 -10.81 29.29 -6.54
C GLY A 295 -11.73 28.54 -5.57
N ASN A 296 -11.22 27.86 -4.54
CA ASN A 296 -12.04 27.14 -3.57
C ASN A 296 -12.77 28.08 -2.59
N CYS A 297 -12.29 29.32 -2.41
CA CYS A 297 -12.86 30.29 -1.46
C CYS A 297 -13.51 31.53 -2.12
N ARG A 298 -13.43 31.67 -3.46
CA ARG A 298 -14.07 32.77 -4.19
C ARG A 298 -15.35 32.27 -4.86
N GLY A 299 -16.46 32.35 -4.12
CA GLY A 299 -17.86 32.25 -4.54
C GLY A 299 -18.18 31.58 -5.88
N LYS A 300 -18.61 30.31 -5.84
CA LYS A 300 -19.78 29.78 -6.58
C LYS A 300 -20.18 28.35 -6.18
N THR A 301 -19.36 27.65 -5.42
CA THR A 301 -19.79 26.52 -4.59
C THR A 301 -18.84 26.43 -3.42
N PRO A 302 -19.24 26.75 -2.18
CA PRO A 302 -18.40 26.40 -1.04
C PRO A 302 -18.19 24.88 -1.11
N ILE A 303 -16.94 24.42 -0.99
CA ILE A 303 -16.71 23.05 -0.52
C ILE A 303 -17.24 23.08 0.92
N ILE A 304 -18.53 22.77 1.07
CA ILE A 304 -19.13 22.66 2.39
C ILE A 304 -18.49 21.42 3.00
N MET A 305 -17.53 21.67 3.90
CA MET A 305 -16.98 20.67 4.80
C MET A 305 -18.12 20.17 5.67
N TYR A 306 -18.66 19.00 5.35
CA TYR A 306 -19.43 18.17 6.27
C TYR A 306 -18.62 16.92 6.58
#